data_AF-A0AAU8MY28-F1
#
_entry.id   AF-A0AAU8MY28-F1
#
_cell.length_a   1.000
_cell.length_b   1.000
_cell.length_c   1.000
_cell.angle_alpha   90.00
_cell.angle_beta   90.00
_cell.angle_gamma   90.00
#
_symmetry.space_group_name_H-M   'P 1'
#
loop_
_entity.id
_entity.type
_entity.pdbx_description
1 polymer ?
#
loop_
_entity_poly.entity_id
_entity_poly.type
_entity_poly.pdbx_seq_one_letter_code
_entity_poly.pdbx_strand_id
1 'polypeptide(L)'
;MNQPLDSLQRLLRSPVRWRKGLPDLGGNRRKSPLAEDLQTIVRVTARTPEVMVRISGKAKGAKHVEEHLRYITRNGDLTAEDESGQLIIGRRMVKEAAAAWMEGSALNRRSNSRDTVNIVLSMPPGTDRDKLLEAARQFGHETFGNGYSYLLVRHDDTDHPHCHLTVRSLGFTGQRLNPKRDDLQAWRAAFAAACRQHGIAAEATPRRTRGVIRKPKKQAVLHADKAKRSSVQREKVREALMAITRSNGAPNKFDQSAVDMQLQIRHDWKQLADHLARTAAESGQDLARQIHQFLARMPAPETERMQIQKQLRQHLQQQKDYDNANSERTI
;
A
#
# COMPACT_ATOMS: atom_id res chain seq x y z
N MET A 1 14.43 23.87 19.31
CA MET A 1 15.03 22.58 19.68
C MET A 1 14.17 21.34 19.29
N ASN A 2 13.12 21.45 18.45
CA ASN A 2 12.23 20.31 18.08
C ASN A 2 12.43 19.74 16.65
N GLN A 3 13.36 20.29 15.87
CA GLN A 3 13.56 19.93 14.46
C GLN A 3 13.72 18.42 14.17
N PRO A 4 14.42 17.61 14.98
CA PRO A 4 14.59 16.17 14.71
C PRO A 4 13.30 15.36 14.86
N LEU A 5 12.49 15.70 15.88
CA LEU A 5 11.17 15.08 16.10
C LEU A 5 10.20 15.46 14.98
N ASP A 6 10.31 16.69 14.47
CA ASP A 6 9.52 17.14 13.33
C ASP A 6 9.89 16.39 12.05
N SER A 7 11.18 16.15 11.78
CA SER A 7 11.66 15.37 10.62
C SER A 7 11.19 13.92 10.70
N LEU A 8 11.31 13.29 11.88
CA LEU A 8 10.79 11.94 12.12
C LEU A 8 9.27 11.88 11.91
N GLN A 9 8.53 12.86 12.42
CA GLN A 9 7.10 12.96 12.21
C GLN A 9 6.75 13.20 10.73
N ARG A 10 7.53 13.98 9.97
CA ARG A 10 7.29 14.18 8.52
C ARG A 10 7.55 12.91 7.72
N LEU A 11 8.63 12.20 8.03
CA LEU A 11 8.97 10.93 7.42
C LEU A 11 7.88 9.88 7.65
N LEU A 12 7.39 9.73 8.87
CA LEU A 12 6.44 8.66 9.21
C LEU A 12 4.96 9.08 9.03
N ARG A 13 4.62 10.36 9.23
CA ARG A 13 3.22 10.80 9.47
C ARG A 13 2.73 12.01 8.63
N SER A 14 3.53 13.04 8.33
CA SER A 14 3.02 14.31 7.72
C SER A 14 2.98 14.36 6.18
N PRO A 15 2.09 15.19 5.59
CA PRO A 15 0.65 14.98 5.61
C PRO A 15 0.14 14.65 4.21
N VAL A 16 -0.83 13.76 4.16
CA VAL A 16 -1.81 13.80 3.09
C VAL A 16 -2.56 15.12 3.23
N ARG A 17 -2.45 16.06 2.27
CA ARG A 17 -3.32 17.25 2.27
C ARG A 17 -4.76 16.80 2.07
N TRP A 18 -5.60 17.03 3.07
CA TRP A 18 -7.04 16.80 3.02
C TRP A 18 -7.76 18.08 2.58
N ARG A 19 -8.68 17.99 1.63
CA ARG A 19 -9.71 19.04 1.47
C ARG A 19 -10.66 18.94 2.68
N LYS A 20 -11.00 20.12 3.23
CA LYS A 20 -11.78 20.37 4.46
C LYS A 20 -12.95 19.41 4.68
N GLY A 21 -13.13 19.01 5.95
CA GLY A 21 -14.42 18.58 6.51
C GLY A 21 -14.41 17.19 7.15
N LEU A 22 -14.06 17.09 8.43
CA LEU A 22 -14.61 16.06 9.31
C LEU A 22 -14.70 16.60 10.75
N PRO A 23 -15.80 16.32 11.47
CA PRO A 23 -15.86 16.51 12.92
C PRO A 23 -14.90 15.54 13.60
N ASP A 24 -14.27 16.04 14.66
CA ASP A 24 -13.41 15.27 15.55
C ASP A 24 -14.23 14.14 16.21
N LEU A 25 -13.85 12.90 15.93
CA LEU A 25 -14.33 11.72 16.64
C LEU A 25 -13.18 11.19 17.50
N GLY A 26 -12.84 11.93 18.56
CA GLY A 26 -12.53 11.44 19.92
C GLY A 26 -11.51 10.31 20.13
N GLY A 27 -10.84 9.82 19.09
CA GLY A 27 -9.78 8.84 19.20
C GLY A 27 -8.48 9.56 19.50
N ASN A 28 -8.13 9.64 20.78
CA ASN A 28 -6.86 10.18 21.25
C ASN A 28 -5.73 9.40 20.56
N ARG A 29 -5.22 9.91 19.43
CA ARG A 29 -4.16 9.28 18.63
C ARG A 29 -2.91 9.28 19.50
N ARG A 30 -2.70 8.21 20.27
CA ARG A 30 -1.45 8.02 21.02
C ARG A 30 -0.31 8.12 20.01
N LYS A 31 0.51 9.16 20.13
CA LYS A 31 1.78 9.25 19.40
C LYS A 31 2.54 7.98 19.73
N SER A 32 3.02 7.24 18.72
CA SER A 32 3.81 6.05 19.05
C SER A 32 5.09 6.50 19.76
N PRO A 33 5.56 5.72 20.75
CA PRO A 33 6.78 6.07 21.48
C PRO A 33 7.94 6.29 20.52
N LEU A 34 8.86 7.20 20.87
CA LEU A 34 10.05 7.48 20.06
C LEU A 34 10.84 6.21 19.72
N ALA A 35 10.90 5.25 20.66
CA ALA A 35 11.53 3.95 20.44
C ALA A 35 10.91 3.19 19.26
N GLU A 36 9.57 3.15 19.13
CA GLU A 36 8.90 2.47 18.01
C GLU A 36 9.11 3.20 16.68
N ASP A 37 9.17 4.53 16.72
CA ASP A 37 9.49 5.32 15.53
C ASP A 37 10.92 5.03 15.05
N LEU A 38 11.89 4.95 15.96
CA LEU A 38 13.27 4.58 15.61
C LEU A 38 13.36 3.13 15.09
N GLN A 39 12.61 2.18 15.67
CA GLN A 39 12.53 0.83 15.14
C GLN A 39 11.90 0.78 13.74
N THR A 40 10.89 1.63 13.49
CA THR A 40 10.33 1.81 12.14
C THR A 40 11.39 2.33 11.18
N ILE A 41 12.22 3.29 11.60
CA ILE A 41 13.33 3.81 10.79
C ILE A 41 14.34 2.71 10.47
N VAL A 42 14.76 1.90 11.44
CA VAL A 42 15.64 0.74 11.23
C VAL A 42 15.06 -0.21 10.18
N ARG A 43 13.76 -0.53 10.25
CA ARG A 43 13.10 -1.42 9.28
C ARG A 43 13.03 -0.79 7.88
N VAL A 44 12.78 0.52 7.79
CA VAL A 44 12.75 1.22 6.50
C VAL A 44 14.12 1.26 5.85
N THR A 45 15.18 1.57 6.60
CA THR A 45 16.56 1.61 6.08
C THR A 45 17.05 0.22 5.68
N ALA A 46 16.65 -0.82 6.41
CA ALA A 46 16.87 -2.22 6.07
C ALA A 46 16.05 -2.73 4.87
N ARG A 47 15.13 -1.91 4.33
CA ARG A 47 14.21 -2.26 3.23
C ARG A 47 13.31 -3.45 3.57
N THR A 48 12.86 -3.53 4.81
CA THR A 48 11.87 -4.52 5.25
C THR A 48 10.66 -4.53 4.30
N PRO A 49 10.18 -5.72 3.88
CA PRO A 49 9.02 -5.87 3.01
C PRO A 49 7.77 -5.16 3.54
N GLU A 50 6.94 -4.67 2.61
CA GLU A 50 5.75 -3.91 2.95
C GLU A 50 4.48 -4.74 2.83
N VAL A 51 3.66 -4.73 3.89
CA VAL A 51 2.36 -5.40 3.85
C VAL A 51 1.38 -4.67 2.95
N MET A 52 0.47 -5.45 2.37
CA MET A 52 -0.65 -4.95 1.59
C MET A 52 -1.95 -5.27 2.31
N VAL A 53 -2.71 -4.23 2.63
CA VAL A 53 -4.11 -4.32 3.05
C VAL A 53 -4.93 -3.52 2.06
N ARG A 54 -5.90 -4.18 1.43
CA ARG A 54 -6.76 -3.54 0.42
C ARG A 54 -8.20 -4.01 0.59
N ILE A 55 -9.12 -3.06 0.54
CA ILE A 55 -10.54 -3.39 0.33
C ILE A 55 -10.70 -3.78 -1.14
N SER A 56 -10.96 -5.06 -1.38
CA SER A 56 -11.10 -5.63 -2.72
C SER A 56 -12.47 -5.39 -3.33
N GLY A 57 -13.49 -5.26 -2.48
CA GLY A 57 -14.87 -5.04 -2.88
C GLY A 57 -15.79 -4.92 -1.67
N LYS A 58 -17.08 -4.77 -1.95
CA LYS A 58 -18.15 -4.76 -0.96
C LYS A 58 -19.35 -5.48 -1.56
N ALA A 59 -19.98 -6.40 -0.81
CA ALA A 59 -21.18 -7.07 -1.28
C ALA A 59 -22.46 -6.35 -0.80
N LYS A 60 -23.53 -6.53 -1.56
CA LYS A 60 -24.85 -5.93 -1.30
C LYS A 60 -25.93 -6.97 -1.58
N GLY A 61 -26.71 -7.30 -0.55
CA GLY A 61 -27.81 -8.25 -0.61
C GLY A 61 -27.35 -9.69 -0.53
N ALA A 62 -28.29 -10.56 -0.16
CA ALA A 62 -28.00 -11.95 0.18
C ALA A 62 -27.29 -12.69 -0.96
N LYS A 63 -27.78 -12.53 -2.19
CA LYS A 63 -27.17 -13.14 -3.38
C LYS A 63 -25.70 -12.77 -3.55
N HIS A 64 -25.36 -11.48 -3.47
CA HIS A 64 -23.98 -11.03 -3.67
C HIS A 64 -23.08 -11.43 -2.49
N VAL A 65 -23.61 -11.46 -1.26
CA VAL A 65 -22.88 -11.96 -0.09
C VAL A 65 -22.54 -13.44 -0.27
N GLU A 66 -23.53 -14.27 -0.61
CA GLU A 66 -23.33 -15.70 -0.87
C GLU A 66 -22.34 -15.93 -2.02
N GLU A 67 -22.51 -15.23 -3.15
CA GLU A 67 -21.58 -15.30 -4.29
C GLU A 67 -20.15 -14.95 -3.89
N HIS A 68 -19.96 -13.92 -3.05
CA HIS A 68 -18.63 -13.55 -2.59
C HIS A 68 -18.03 -14.57 -1.64
N LEU A 69 -18.80 -15.08 -0.67
CA LEU A 69 -18.33 -16.10 0.27
C LEU A 69 -17.99 -17.41 -0.45
N ARG A 70 -18.79 -17.80 -1.46
CA ARG A 70 -18.45 -18.90 -2.36
C ARG A 70 -17.20 -18.61 -3.17
N TYR A 71 -17.01 -17.40 -3.69
CA TYR A 71 -15.81 -17.05 -4.43
C TYR A 71 -14.53 -17.21 -3.58
N ILE A 72 -14.50 -16.64 -2.37
CA ILE A 72 -13.31 -16.73 -1.50
C ILE A 72 -13.08 -18.14 -0.98
N THR A 73 -14.11 -18.98 -0.86
CA THR A 73 -13.94 -20.38 -0.44
C THR A 73 -13.75 -21.34 -1.61
N ARG A 74 -13.60 -20.84 -2.85
CA ARG A 74 -13.60 -21.68 -4.07
C ARG A 74 -14.77 -22.66 -4.08
N ASN A 75 -15.99 -22.16 -3.88
CA ASN A 75 -17.23 -22.93 -3.78
C ASN A 75 -17.31 -23.93 -2.61
N GLY A 76 -16.52 -23.71 -1.56
CA GLY A 76 -16.45 -24.57 -0.37
C GLY A 76 -15.26 -25.52 -0.36
N ASP A 77 -14.40 -25.48 -1.39
CA ASP A 77 -13.20 -26.31 -1.50
C ASP A 77 -12.09 -25.83 -0.54
N LEU A 78 -12.10 -24.55 -0.16
CA LEU A 78 -11.21 -23.98 0.86
C LEU A 78 -11.96 -23.79 2.18
N THR A 79 -11.32 -24.19 3.27
CA THR A 79 -11.80 -23.94 4.63
C THR A 79 -11.75 -22.45 4.95
N ALA A 80 -12.86 -21.92 5.45
CA ALA A 80 -12.90 -20.60 6.07
C ALA A 80 -12.92 -20.72 7.59
N GLU A 81 -12.51 -19.66 8.28
CA GLU A 81 -12.52 -19.54 9.74
C GLU A 81 -13.26 -18.27 10.14
N ASP A 82 -14.14 -18.36 11.13
CA ASP A 82 -14.89 -17.20 11.64
C ASP A 82 -14.21 -16.49 12.81
N GLU A 83 -14.85 -15.46 13.36
CA GLU A 83 -14.32 -14.66 14.47
C GLU A 83 -14.05 -15.44 15.76
N SER A 84 -14.69 -16.61 15.92
CA SER A 84 -14.56 -17.49 17.09
C SER A 84 -13.52 -18.60 16.88
N GLY A 85 -12.92 -18.68 15.70
CA GLY A 85 -12.04 -19.78 15.31
C GLY A 85 -12.79 -21.02 14.79
N GLN A 86 -14.11 -20.94 14.61
CA GLN A 86 -14.89 -22.05 14.08
C GLN A 86 -14.63 -22.20 12.58
N LEU A 87 -14.39 -23.45 12.16
CA LEU A 87 -14.17 -23.78 10.76
C LEU A 87 -15.49 -23.91 10.00
N ILE A 88 -15.56 -23.26 8.84
CA ILE A 88 -16.65 -23.31 7.87
C ILE A 88 -16.15 -24.09 6.65
N ILE A 89 -16.64 -25.33 6.52
CA ILE A 89 -16.14 -26.29 5.53
C ILE A 89 -17.26 -26.70 4.59
N GLY A 90 -16.96 -26.68 3.29
CA GLY A 90 -17.88 -27.13 2.26
C GLY A 90 -18.99 -26.13 1.93
N ARG A 91 -19.61 -26.36 0.76
CA ARG A 91 -20.58 -25.43 0.17
C ARG A 91 -21.79 -25.13 1.06
N ARG A 92 -22.27 -26.14 1.80
CA ARG A 92 -23.46 -26.03 2.66
C ARG A 92 -23.23 -25.02 3.79
N MET A 93 -22.15 -25.17 4.56
CA MET A 93 -21.85 -24.27 5.68
C MET A 93 -21.58 -22.83 5.19
N VAL A 94 -20.92 -22.67 4.03
CA VAL A 94 -20.74 -21.35 3.42
C VAL A 94 -22.07 -20.66 3.11
N LYS A 95 -23.04 -21.42 2.56
CA LYS A 95 -24.38 -20.89 2.27
C LYS A 95 -25.14 -20.54 3.55
N GLU A 96 -25.06 -21.38 4.58
CA GLU A 96 -25.67 -21.14 5.89
C GLU A 96 -25.10 -19.89 6.57
N ALA A 97 -23.77 -19.73 6.56
CA ALA A 97 -23.12 -18.53 7.08
C ALA A 97 -23.56 -17.27 6.32
N ALA A 98 -23.66 -17.34 4.99
CA ALA A 98 -24.17 -16.24 4.16
C ALA A 98 -25.61 -15.87 4.52
N ALA A 99 -26.48 -16.87 4.72
CA ALA A 99 -27.87 -16.67 5.10
C ALA A 99 -28.00 -16.04 6.51
N ALA A 100 -27.24 -16.55 7.49
CA ALA A 100 -27.21 -16.03 8.85
C ALA A 100 -26.79 -14.55 8.90
N TRP A 101 -25.81 -14.15 8.09
CA TRP A 101 -25.40 -12.74 7.99
C TRP A 101 -26.48 -11.81 7.44
N MET A 102 -27.42 -12.36 6.69
CA MET A 102 -28.54 -11.62 6.10
C MET A 102 -29.80 -11.66 6.96
N GLU A 103 -29.87 -12.52 7.95
CA GLU A 103 -30.96 -12.55 8.92
C GLU A 103 -31.04 -11.22 9.68
N GLY A 104 -32.27 -10.70 9.86
CA GLY A 104 -32.53 -9.39 10.47
C GLY A 104 -32.04 -8.17 9.67
N SER A 105 -31.29 -8.36 8.57
CA SER A 105 -30.73 -7.25 7.80
C SER A 105 -31.80 -6.37 7.15
N ALA A 106 -33.00 -6.90 6.90
CA ALA A 106 -34.11 -6.21 6.24
C ALA A 106 -34.74 -5.10 7.11
N LEU A 107 -34.71 -5.23 8.44
CA LEU A 107 -35.43 -4.33 9.36
C LEU A 107 -34.87 -2.91 9.39
N ASN A 108 -33.63 -2.69 8.94
CA ASN A 108 -32.97 -1.37 8.89
C ASN A 108 -32.20 -1.14 7.58
N ARG A 109 -32.62 -1.78 6.49
CA ARG A 109 -31.89 -1.77 5.22
C ARG A 109 -32.28 -0.57 4.35
N ARG A 110 -31.36 0.39 4.17
CA ARG A 110 -31.46 1.30 3.03
C ARG A 110 -31.16 0.53 1.74
N SER A 111 -31.79 0.94 0.64
CA SER A 111 -31.66 0.27 -0.66
C SER A 111 -30.22 0.13 -1.15
N ASN A 112 -29.26 0.93 -0.65
CA ASN A 112 -27.83 0.90 -1.02
C ASN A 112 -26.87 0.55 0.12
N SER A 113 -27.37 -0.06 1.20
CA SER A 113 -26.50 -0.54 2.28
C SER A 113 -25.55 -1.64 1.79
N ARG A 114 -24.27 -1.52 2.14
CA ARG A 114 -23.25 -2.55 1.92
C ARG A 114 -23.34 -3.55 3.06
N ASP A 115 -23.46 -4.83 2.74
CA ASP A 115 -23.68 -5.89 3.72
C ASP A 115 -22.36 -6.54 4.14
N THR A 116 -21.31 -6.47 3.30
CA THR A 116 -19.94 -6.85 3.67
C THR A 116 -18.89 -5.86 3.19
N VAL A 117 -17.73 -5.88 3.86
CA VAL A 117 -16.49 -5.28 3.39
C VAL A 117 -15.48 -6.40 3.16
N ASN A 118 -14.95 -6.50 1.95
CA ASN A 118 -14.06 -7.59 1.56
C ASN A 118 -12.62 -7.04 1.55
N ILE A 119 -11.76 -7.61 2.36
CA ILE A 119 -10.37 -7.18 2.61
C ILE A 119 -9.44 -8.29 2.09
N VAL A 120 -8.33 -7.89 1.48
CA VAL A 120 -7.23 -8.79 1.13
C VAL A 120 -6.00 -8.35 1.90
N LEU A 121 -5.40 -9.31 2.58
CA LEU A 121 -4.14 -9.20 3.30
C LEU A 121 -3.09 -9.96 2.50
N SER A 122 -1.99 -9.33 2.10
CA SER A 122 -0.96 -10.04 1.34
C SER A 122 0.45 -9.57 1.68
N MET A 123 1.40 -10.46 1.39
CA MET A 123 2.84 -10.22 1.50
C MET A 123 3.57 -10.48 0.17
N PRO A 124 4.81 -9.97 0.00
CA PRO A 124 5.64 -10.29 -1.15
C PRO A 124 5.96 -11.79 -1.26
N PRO A 125 6.35 -12.27 -2.47
CA PRO A 125 6.70 -13.67 -2.70
C PRO A 125 7.85 -14.12 -1.79
N GLY A 126 7.85 -15.39 -1.41
CA GLY A 126 8.82 -15.96 -0.48
C GLY A 126 8.46 -15.79 1.01
N THR A 127 7.32 -15.15 1.32
CA THR A 127 6.79 -15.13 2.70
C THR A 127 6.14 -16.47 3.04
N ASP A 128 6.42 -16.98 4.24
CA ASP A 128 5.83 -18.19 4.79
C ASP A 128 4.30 -18.06 4.91
N ARG A 129 3.57 -19.00 4.32
CA ARG A 129 2.11 -18.99 4.18
C ARG A 129 1.39 -19.33 5.47
N ASP A 130 1.96 -20.21 6.29
CA ASP A 130 1.36 -20.62 7.56
C ASP A 130 1.51 -19.50 8.58
N LYS A 131 2.72 -18.90 8.68
CA LYS A 131 2.93 -17.70 9.50
C LYS A 131 2.06 -16.52 9.06
N LEU A 132 1.81 -16.40 7.75
CA LEU A 132 0.93 -15.35 7.22
C LEU A 132 -0.53 -15.57 7.65
N LEU A 133 -0.99 -16.82 7.67
CA LEU A 133 -2.32 -17.18 8.15
C LEU A 133 -2.46 -16.86 9.64
N GLU A 134 -1.46 -17.21 10.46
CA GLU A 134 -1.46 -16.86 11.89
C GLU A 134 -1.50 -15.34 12.11
N ALA A 135 -0.68 -14.58 11.37
CA ALA A 135 -0.72 -13.12 11.42
C ALA A 135 -2.07 -12.54 10.96
N ALA A 136 -2.72 -13.18 9.98
CA ALA A 136 -4.04 -12.78 9.49
C ALA A 136 -5.15 -13.09 10.52
N ARG A 137 -5.06 -14.23 11.23
CA ARG A 137 -5.94 -14.60 12.35
C ARG A 137 -5.85 -13.57 13.47
N GLN A 138 -4.63 -13.29 13.94
CA GLN A 138 -4.40 -12.29 14.98
C GLN A 138 -4.96 -10.93 14.56
N PHE A 139 -4.63 -10.47 13.34
CA PHE A 139 -5.15 -9.21 12.81
C PHE A 139 -6.69 -9.18 12.76
N GLY A 140 -7.33 -10.24 12.27
CA GLY A 140 -8.79 -10.36 12.19
C GLY A 140 -9.44 -10.27 13.57
N HIS A 141 -8.91 -11.02 14.53
CA HIS A 141 -9.41 -11.05 15.90
C HIS A 141 -9.25 -9.70 16.60
N GLU A 142 -8.04 -9.13 16.62
CA GLU A 142 -7.77 -7.85 17.29
C GLU A 142 -8.51 -6.66 16.64
N THR A 143 -8.68 -6.68 15.31
CA THR A 143 -9.29 -5.54 14.58
C THR A 143 -10.82 -5.63 14.52
N PHE A 144 -11.38 -6.84 14.41
CA PHE A 144 -12.81 -7.02 14.13
C PHE A 144 -13.53 -7.97 15.11
N GLY A 145 -12.83 -8.91 15.74
CA GLY A 145 -13.45 -10.00 16.53
C GLY A 145 -14.34 -9.54 17.68
N ASN A 146 -14.06 -8.36 18.26
CA ASN A 146 -14.89 -7.82 19.35
C ASN A 146 -16.20 -7.16 18.89
N GLY A 147 -16.36 -6.86 17.60
CA GLY A 147 -17.46 -6.01 17.12
C GLY A 147 -18.16 -6.48 15.86
N TYR A 148 -17.57 -7.40 15.09
CA TYR A 148 -18.08 -7.81 13.79
C TYR A 148 -17.83 -9.29 13.54
N SER A 149 -18.82 -9.95 12.93
CA SER A 149 -18.59 -11.26 12.32
C SER A 149 -17.73 -11.14 11.08
N TYR A 150 -16.86 -12.11 10.86
CA TYR A 150 -16.04 -12.19 9.66
C TYR A 150 -15.76 -13.62 9.22
N LEU A 151 -15.28 -13.78 7.99
CA LEU A 151 -14.70 -15.03 7.51
C LEU A 151 -13.31 -14.76 6.93
N LEU A 152 -12.34 -15.55 7.38
CA LEU A 152 -10.96 -15.56 6.94
C LEU A 152 -10.70 -16.81 6.08
N VAL A 153 -10.07 -16.63 4.92
CA VAL A 153 -9.70 -17.72 4.01
C VAL A 153 -8.30 -17.50 3.45
N ARG A 154 -7.43 -18.50 3.53
CA ARG A 154 -6.11 -18.49 2.88
C ARG A 154 -6.22 -18.90 1.42
N HIS A 155 -5.54 -18.19 0.52
CA HIS A 155 -5.41 -18.57 -0.90
C HIS A 155 -3.95 -18.89 -1.23
N ASP A 156 -3.74 -20.05 -1.84
CA ASP A 156 -2.40 -20.57 -2.18
C ASP A 156 -2.11 -20.61 -3.69
N ASP A 157 -2.99 -20.02 -4.50
CA ASP A 157 -3.00 -20.12 -5.97
C ASP A 157 -2.22 -19.02 -6.71
N THR A 158 -1.47 -18.17 -5.99
CA THR A 158 -0.66 -17.09 -6.60
C THR A 158 0.70 -16.94 -5.92
N ASP A 159 1.69 -16.39 -6.64
CA ASP A 159 3.05 -16.14 -6.13
C ASP A 159 3.06 -15.27 -4.85
N HIS A 160 2.08 -14.38 -4.72
CA HIS A 160 1.92 -13.54 -3.55
C HIS A 160 1.03 -14.25 -2.52
N PRO A 161 1.58 -14.67 -1.37
CA PRO A 161 0.76 -15.29 -0.34
C PRO A 161 -0.24 -14.25 0.20
N HIS A 162 -1.51 -14.65 0.29
CA HIS A 162 -2.59 -13.76 0.67
C HIS A 162 -3.75 -14.48 1.37
N CYS A 163 -4.43 -13.73 2.22
CA CYS A 163 -5.67 -14.14 2.88
C CYS A 163 -6.80 -13.17 2.51
N HIS A 164 -7.98 -13.73 2.29
CA HIS A 164 -9.23 -13.02 2.15
C HIS A 164 -9.91 -12.90 3.51
N LEU A 165 -10.30 -11.69 3.89
CA LEU A 165 -11.05 -11.41 5.11
C LEU A 165 -12.32 -10.67 4.73
N THR A 166 -13.48 -11.32 4.87
CA THR A 166 -14.78 -10.70 4.61
C THR A 166 -15.45 -10.38 5.92
N VAL A 167 -15.73 -9.10 6.16
CA VAL A 167 -16.34 -8.62 7.41
C VAL A 167 -17.79 -8.24 7.15
N ARG A 168 -18.70 -8.75 7.97
CA ARG A 168 -20.11 -8.33 7.98
C ARG A 168 -20.17 -6.85 8.35
N SER A 169 -20.83 -6.05 7.53
CA SER A 169 -20.85 -4.60 7.73
C SER A 169 -21.67 -4.18 8.94
N LEU A 170 -22.67 -4.96 9.36
CA LEU A 170 -23.43 -4.70 10.57
C LEU A 170 -22.75 -5.43 11.73
N GLY A 171 -22.25 -4.68 12.71
CA GLY A 171 -21.61 -5.24 13.90
C GLY A 171 -22.60 -5.72 14.95
N PHE A 172 -22.08 -6.36 15.99
CA PHE A 172 -22.86 -6.94 17.10
C PHE A 172 -23.69 -5.89 17.86
N THR A 173 -23.18 -4.65 17.93
CA THR A 173 -23.85 -3.51 18.59
C THR A 173 -24.81 -2.75 17.66
N GLY A 174 -25.00 -3.22 16.42
CA GLY A 174 -25.80 -2.53 15.39
C GLY A 174 -25.05 -1.39 14.67
N GLN A 175 -23.83 -1.05 15.09
CA GLN A 175 -23.00 -0.07 14.38
C GLN A 175 -22.48 -0.65 13.05
N ARG A 176 -22.55 0.14 11.96
CA ARG A 176 -22.02 -0.29 10.67
C ARG A 176 -20.54 0.02 10.48
N LEU A 177 -19.78 -0.94 9.98
CA LEU A 177 -18.40 -0.78 9.54
C LEU A 177 -18.35 0.17 8.33
N ASN A 178 -17.67 1.30 8.50
CA ASN A 178 -17.48 2.29 7.43
C ASN A 178 -16.01 2.70 7.31
N PRO A 179 -15.19 1.88 6.61
CA PRO A 179 -13.76 2.12 6.55
C PRO A 179 -13.44 3.41 5.79
N LYS A 180 -12.74 4.30 6.46
CA LYS A 180 -12.14 5.52 5.93
C LYS A 180 -10.67 5.24 5.58
N ARG A 181 -10.04 6.22 4.96
CA ARG A 181 -8.64 6.10 4.54
C ARG A 181 -7.68 6.00 5.74
N ASP A 182 -7.96 6.66 6.85
CA ASP A 182 -7.13 6.58 8.06
C ASP A 182 -7.17 5.16 8.65
N ASP A 183 -8.35 4.52 8.62
CA ASP A 183 -8.53 3.12 9.04
C ASP A 183 -7.65 2.18 8.21
N LEU A 184 -7.54 2.40 6.89
CA LEU A 184 -6.67 1.58 6.04
C LEU A 184 -5.19 1.67 6.44
N GLN A 185 -4.70 2.84 6.85
CA GLN A 185 -3.32 2.96 7.33
C GLN A 185 -3.15 2.29 8.69
N ALA A 186 -4.13 2.43 9.59
CA ALA A 186 -4.13 1.75 10.88
C ALA A 186 -4.14 0.22 10.70
N TRP A 187 -4.99 -0.30 9.81
CA TRP A 187 -5.05 -1.73 9.49
C TRP A 187 -3.74 -2.25 8.90
N ARG A 188 -3.08 -1.49 8.01
CA ARG A 188 -1.74 -1.87 7.51
C ARG A 188 -0.73 -1.94 8.66
N ALA A 189 -0.73 -0.97 9.57
CA ALA A 189 0.18 -0.97 10.70
C ALA A 189 -0.09 -2.15 11.66
N ALA A 190 -1.34 -2.41 11.98
CA ALA A 190 -1.76 -3.55 12.81
C ALA A 190 -1.36 -4.88 12.16
N PHE A 191 -1.64 -5.06 10.87
CA PHE A 191 -1.26 -6.28 10.15
C PHE A 191 0.26 -6.46 10.06
N ALA A 192 1.02 -5.39 9.86
CA ALA A 192 2.49 -5.45 9.92
C ALA A 192 3.01 -5.81 11.31
N ALA A 193 2.37 -5.32 12.38
CA ALA A 193 2.70 -5.70 13.74
C ALA A 193 2.43 -7.19 13.99
N ALA A 194 1.26 -7.71 13.59
CA ALA A 194 0.93 -9.13 13.68
C ALA A 194 1.94 -10.00 12.89
N CYS A 195 2.27 -9.60 11.65
CA CYS A 195 3.30 -10.28 10.86
C CYS A 195 4.64 -10.39 11.61
N ARG A 196 5.09 -9.29 12.25
CA ARG A 196 6.35 -9.30 13.02
C ARG A 196 6.28 -10.22 14.24
N GLN A 197 5.15 -10.28 14.93
CA GLN A 197 4.95 -11.20 16.07
C GLN A 197 5.04 -12.67 15.64
N HIS A 198 4.60 -12.98 14.43
CA HIS A 198 4.72 -14.32 13.83
C HIS A 198 6.03 -14.52 13.04
N GLY A 199 7.05 -13.67 13.25
CA GLY A 199 8.38 -13.83 12.66
C GLY A 199 8.48 -13.50 11.17
N ILE A 200 7.52 -12.75 10.62
CA ILE A 200 7.56 -12.21 9.26
C ILE A 200 8.10 -10.77 9.30
N ALA A 201 9.20 -10.52 8.59
CA ALA A 201 9.73 -9.17 8.41
C ALA A 201 8.74 -8.33 7.59
N ALA A 202 8.03 -7.42 8.27
CA ALA A 202 6.94 -6.65 7.70
C ALA A 202 6.90 -5.21 8.20
N GLU A 203 6.57 -4.29 7.30
CA GLU A 203 6.37 -2.87 7.62
C GLU A 203 5.20 -2.25 6.83
N ALA A 204 4.69 -1.11 7.30
CA ALA A 204 3.56 -0.39 6.75
C ALA A 204 3.82 1.12 6.61
N THR A 205 4.90 1.51 5.92
CA THR A 205 5.25 2.93 5.78
C THR A 205 4.71 3.59 4.50
N PRO A 206 4.55 4.92 4.49
CA PRO A 206 4.27 5.65 3.26
C PRO A 206 5.36 5.45 2.20
N ARG A 207 4.96 5.36 0.93
CA ARG A 207 5.91 5.19 -0.20
C ARG A 207 6.98 6.28 -0.27
N ARG A 208 6.61 7.53 0.09
CA ARG A 208 7.52 8.68 0.07
C ARG A 208 8.73 8.44 0.97
N THR A 209 8.51 7.90 2.17
CA THR A 209 9.52 7.58 3.18
C THR A 209 10.56 6.60 2.65
N ARG A 210 10.11 5.68 1.78
CA ARG A 210 10.94 4.66 1.13
C ARG A 210 11.66 5.13 -0.15
N GLY A 211 11.53 6.41 -0.53
CA GLY A 211 12.10 6.92 -1.78
C GLY A 211 11.39 6.38 -3.04
N VAL A 212 10.17 5.86 -2.92
CA VAL A 212 9.40 5.31 -4.05
C VAL A 212 8.54 6.40 -4.68
N ILE A 213 9.02 6.92 -5.81
CA ILE A 213 8.40 8.03 -6.56
C ILE A 213 7.40 7.51 -7.59
N ARG A 214 7.75 6.39 -8.23
CA ARG A 214 6.95 5.81 -9.31
C ARG A 214 5.75 5.10 -8.73
N LYS A 215 4.57 5.41 -9.26
CA LYS A 215 3.38 4.63 -8.96
C LYS A 215 3.45 3.32 -9.76
N PRO A 216 3.14 2.17 -9.13
CA PRO A 216 3.00 0.94 -9.90
C PRO A 216 1.90 1.13 -10.94
N LYS A 217 2.08 0.48 -12.09
CA LYS A 217 1.07 0.47 -13.15
C LYS A 217 -0.20 -0.17 -12.61
N LYS A 218 -1.37 0.37 -13.02
CA LYS A 218 -2.65 -0.28 -12.72
C LYS A 218 -2.69 -1.64 -13.41
N GLN A 219 -3.31 -2.64 -12.78
CA GLN A 219 -3.41 -4.00 -13.31
C GLN A 219 -3.99 -4.05 -14.73
N ALA A 220 -5.02 -3.26 -15.03
CA ALA A 220 -5.57 -3.14 -16.39
C ALA A 220 -4.53 -2.65 -17.42
N VAL A 221 -3.67 -1.70 -17.04
CA VAL A 221 -2.58 -1.20 -17.90
C VAL A 221 -1.49 -2.28 -18.04
N LEU A 222 -1.14 -3.00 -16.98
CA LEU A 222 -0.19 -4.12 -17.06
C LEU A 222 -0.66 -5.21 -18.03
N HIS A 223 -1.94 -5.59 -17.96
CA HIS A 223 -2.53 -6.58 -18.87
C HIS A 223 -2.60 -6.06 -20.30
N ALA A 224 -2.97 -4.79 -20.51
CA ALA A 224 -2.97 -4.17 -21.84
C ALA A 224 -1.55 -4.05 -22.42
N ASP A 225 -0.54 -3.73 -21.60
CA ASP A 225 0.87 -3.68 -21.99
C ASP A 225 1.34 -5.08 -22.41
N LYS A 226 1.07 -6.12 -21.62
CA LYS A 226 1.39 -7.53 -21.95
C LYS A 226 0.73 -7.96 -23.28
N ALA A 227 -0.50 -7.52 -23.52
CA ALA A 227 -1.22 -7.78 -24.76
C ALA A 227 -0.81 -6.87 -25.94
N LYS A 228 0.19 -5.99 -25.78
CA LYS A 228 0.63 -4.98 -26.77
C LYS A 228 -0.50 -4.03 -27.28
N ARG A 229 -1.57 -3.86 -26.50
CA ARG A 229 -2.76 -3.06 -26.84
C ARG A 229 -2.89 -1.77 -26.03
N SER A 230 -1.88 -1.40 -25.26
CA SER A 230 -1.92 -0.25 -24.38
C SER A 230 -1.83 1.08 -25.14
N SER A 231 -2.96 1.78 -25.26
CA SER A 231 -3.01 3.17 -25.72
C SER A 231 -2.33 4.12 -24.72
N VAL A 232 -2.36 3.78 -23.42
CA VAL A 232 -1.83 4.61 -22.34
C VAL A 232 -0.32 4.83 -22.46
N GLN A 233 0.46 3.80 -22.80
CA GLN A 233 1.91 3.97 -22.96
C GLN A 233 2.27 4.78 -24.20
N ARG A 234 1.57 4.53 -25.31
CA ARG A 234 1.76 5.29 -26.55
C ARG A 234 1.48 6.78 -26.33
N GLU A 235 0.40 7.09 -25.60
CA GLU A 235 0.06 8.48 -25.28
C GLU A 235 1.11 9.15 -24.39
N LYS A 236 1.62 8.45 -23.36
CA LYS A 236 2.71 8.99 -22.52
C LYS A 236 3.96 9.35 -23.31
N VAL A 237 4.36 8.49 -24.26
CA VAL A 237 5.53 8.74 -25.13
C VAL A 237 5.25 9.92 -26.04
N ARG A 238 4.04 10.01 -26.63
CA ARG A 238 3.60 11.13 -27.46
C ARG A 238 3.63 12.45 -26.70
N GLU A 239 3.04 12.50 -25.50
CA GLU A 239 3.07 13.67 -24.61
C GLU A 239 4.50 14.07 -24.23
N ALA A 240 5.35 13.09 -23.90
CA ALA A 240 6.74 13.35 -23.57
C ALA A 240 7.52 13.92 -24.75
N LEU A 241 7.32 13.38 -25.96
CA LEU A 241 7.92 13.88 -27.19
C LEU A 241 7.48 15.34 -27.48
N MET A 242 6.18 15.62 -27.40
CA MET A 242 5.64 16.97 -27.57
C MET A 242 6.20 17.97 -26.54
N ALA A 243 6.48 17.51 -25.33
CA ALA A 243 7.06 18.35 -24.29
C ALA A 243 8.55 18.66 -24.53
N ILE A 244 9.31 17.77 -25.19
CA ILE A 244 10.72 17.99 -25.53
C ILE A 244 10.85 18.92 -26.74
N THR A 245 9.96 18.80 -27.72
CA THR A 245 10.01 19.62 -28.95
C THR A 245 9.56 21.07 -28.72
N ARG A 246 8.80 21.34 -27.66
CA ARG A 246 8.46 22.72 -27.25
C ARG A 246 9.65 23.37 -26.55
N SER A 247 10.39 24.20 -27.26
CA SER A 247 11.63 24.85 -26.81
C SER A 247 11.51 25.71 -25.54
N ASN A 248 10.29 26.13 -25.14
CA ASN A 248 10.04 27.02 -24.00
C ASN A 248 8.88 26.56 -23.08
N GLY A 249 8.64 25.25 -22.98
CA GLY A 249 7.61 24.73 -22.07
C GLY A 249 7.99 24.91 -20.60
N ALA A 250 7.22 25.68 -19.83
CA ALA A 250 7.39 25.77 -18.37
C ALA A 250 7.37 24.36 -17.73
N PRO A 251 8.19 24.11 -16.70
CA PRO A 251 8.21 22.82 -16.01
C PRO A 251 6.82 22.42 -15.57
N ASN A 252 6.46 21.15 -15.75
CA ASN A 252 5.15 20.71 -15.33
C ASN A 252 5.04 20.76 -13.80
N LYS A 253 4.05 21.50 -13.30
CA LYS A 253 3.84 21.72 -11.86
C LYS A 253 3.73 20.42 -11.04
N PHE A 254 3.17 19.35 -11.63
CA PHE A 254 3.07 18.05 -10.94
C PHE A 254 4.40 17.31 -10.86
N ASP A 255 5.26 17.43 -11.88
CA ASP A 255 6.62 16.89 -11.80
C ASP A 255 7.41 17.66 -10.75
N GLN A 256 7.41 19.00 -10.84
CA GLN A 256 8.14 19.84 -9.89
C GLN A 256 7.71 19.54 -8.44
N SER A 257 6.40 19.49 -8.17
CA SER A 257 5.90 19.16 -6.83
C SER A 257 6.31 17.75 -6.35
N ALA A 258 6.43 16.78 -7.26
CA ALA A 258 6.90 15.44 -6.91
C ALA A 258 8.41 15.42 -6.60
N VAL A 259 9.20 16.19 -7.35
CA VAL A 259 10.64 16.38 -7.11
C VAL A 259 10.87 17.10 -5.79
N ASP A 260 10.21 18.24 -5.56
CA ASP A 260 10.32 19.03 -4.33
C ASP A 260 9.98 18.20 -3.09
N MET A 261 8.92 17.39 -3.17
CA MET A 261 8.56 16.47 -2.10
C MET A 261 9.66 15.45 -1.80
N GLN A 262 10.33 14.93 -2.83
CA GLN A 262 11.43 13.98 -2.66
C GLN A 262 12.70 14.62 -2.12
N LEU A 263 13.00 15.85 -2.55
CA LEU A 263 14.09 16.63 -1.99
C LEU A 263 13.85 16.91 -0.50
N GLN A 264 12.62 17.25 -0.12
CA GLN A 264 12.26 17.42 1.29
C GLN A 264 12.40 16.13 2.09
N ILE A 265 11.95 14.99 1.56
CA ILE A 265 12.11 13.69 2.25
C ILE A 265 13.58 13.32 2.42
N ARG A 266 14.42 13.53 1.39
CA ARG A 266 15.87 13.31 1.48
C ARG A 266 16.51 14.24 2.51
N HIS A 267 16.05 15.48 2.58
CA HIS A 267 16.49 16.45 3.60
C HIS A 267 16.11 15.98 5.01
N ASP A 268 14.87 15.55 5.22
CA ASP A 268 14.40 15.07 6.53
C ASP A 268 15.19 13.82 6.99
N TRP A 269 15.50 12.90 6.07
CA TRP A 269 16.38 11.76 6.32
C TRP A 269 17.79 12.18 6.72
N LYS A 270 18.39 13.15 6.01
CA LYS A 270 19.73 13.66 6.31
C LYS A 270 19.75 14.32 7.70
N GLN A 271 18.77 15.16 8.02
CA GLN A 271 18.65 15.78 9.33
C GLN A 271 18.54 14.74 10.46
N LEU A 272 17.78 13.66 10.24
CA LEU A 272 17.67 12.57 11.21
C LEU A 272 19.02 11.86 11.42
N ALA A 273 19.74 11.55 10.33
CA ALA A 273 21.08 10.93 10.42
C ALA A 273 22.07 11.83 11.15
N ASP A 274 22.14 13.12 10.79
CA ASP A 274 23.02 14.11 11.41
C ASP A 274 22.72 14.27 12.91
N HIS A 275 21.45 14.17 13.29
CA HIS A 275 21.04 14.20 14.70
C HIS A 275 21.51 12.94 15.43
N LEU A 276 21.19 11.75 14.92
CA LEU A 276 21.56 10.47 15.53
C LEU A 276 23.07 10.31 15.68
N ALA A 277 23.85 10.79 14.71
CA ALA A 277 25.31 10.76 14.79
C ALA A 277 25.88 11.65 15.91
N ARG A 278 25.17 12.71 16.31
CA ARG A 278 25.62 13.67 17.34
C ARG A 278 25.14 13.32 18.74
N THR A 279 23.94 12.76 18.89
CA THR A 279 23.24 12.69 20.18
C THR A 279 23.12 11.28 20.76
N ALA A 280 23.37 10.25 19.95
CA ALA A 280 23.14 8.88 20.38
C ALA A 280 24.44 8.15 20.72
N ALA A 281 24.30 7.13 21.58
CA ALA A 281 25.32 6.10 21.80
C ALA A 281 25.68 5.37 20.47
N GLU A 282 26.63 4.44 20.53
CA GLU A 282 27.11 3.66 19.37
C GLU A 282 25.99 3.16 18.44
N SER A 283 24.89 2.67 19.01
CA SER A 283 23.70 2.19 18.26
C SER A 283 23.03 3.25 17.38
N GLY A 284 23.06 4.54 17.76
CA GLY A 284 22.53 5.60 16.91
C GLY A 284 23.54 6.09 15.86
N GLN A 285 24.84 5.95 16.11
CA GLN A 285 25.85 6.15 15.06
C GLN A 285 25.70 5.09 13.95
N ASP A 286 25.42 3.84 14.32
CA ASP A 286 25.10 2.77 13.38
C ASP A 286 23.87 3.07 12.55
N LEU A 287 22.78 3.53 13.20
CA LEU A 287 21.57 3.90 12.49
C LEU A 287 21.81 5.08 11.54
N ALA A 288 22.61 6.08 11.93
CA ALA A 288 22.99 7.18 11.04
C ALA A 288 23.74 6.66 9.80
N ARG A 289 24.72 5.75 9.98
CA ARG A 289 25.43 5.10 8.86
C ARG A 289 24.46 4.34 7.93
N GLN A 290 23.50 3.60 8.49
CA GLN A 290 22.48 2.91 7.71
C GLN A 290 21.59 3.88 6.92
N ILE A 291 21.20 5.01 7.52
CA ILE A 291 20.42 6.06 6.82
C ILE A 291 21.21 6.62 5.63
N HIS A 292 22.51 6.90 5.79
CA HIS A 292 23.34 7.39 4.69
C HIS A 292 23.45 6.37 3.55
N GLN A 293 23.65 5.08 3.86
CA GLN A 293 23.64 4.00 2.86
C GLN A 293 22.29 3.88 2.16
N PHE A 294 21.20 4.01 2.90
CA PHE A 294 19.85 4.01 2.37
C PHE A 294 19.61 5.16 1.40
N LEU A 295 20.03 6.38 1.75
CA LEU A 295 19.98 7.58 0.90
C LEU A 295 20.81 7.44 -0.38
N ALA A 296 22.01 6.86 -0.28
CA ALA A 296 22.89 6.63 -1.43
C ALA A 296 22.25 5.69 -2.46
N ARG A 297 21.44 4.72 -2.01
CA ARG A 297 20.73 3.76 -2.86
C ARG A 297 19.34 4.24 -3.32
N MET A 298 18.92 5.46 -2.96
CA MET A 298 17.63 6.00 -3.41
C MET A 298 17.72 6.44 -4.89
N PRO A 299 16.76 6.04 -5.75
CA PRO A 299 16.69 6.49 -7.13
C PRO A 299 16.62 8.02 -7.24
N ALA A 300 17.16 8.57 -8.33
CA ALA A 300 17.06 10.00 -8.62
C ALA A 300 15.61 10.49 -8.54
N PRO A 301 15.37 11.72 -8.04
CA PRO A 301 14.04 12.28 -7.89
C PRO A 301 13.42 12.66 -9.24
N GLU A 302 13.12 11.67 -10.07
CA GLU A 302 12.57 11.82 -11.42
C GLU A 302 11.21 11.11 -11.51
N THR A 303 10.23 11.74 -12.15
CA THR A 303 8.95 11.10 -12.46
C THR A 303 9.05 10.18 -13.68
N GLU A 304 8.05 9.32 -13.89
CA GLU A 304 8.00 8.46 -15.09
C GLU A 304 8.08 9.29 -16.38
N ARG A 305 7.41 10.45 -16.43
CA ARG A 305 7.48 11.35 -17.59
C ARG A 305 8.89 11.90 -17.80
N MET A 306 9.55 12.41 -16.75
CA MET A 306 10.90 12.96 -16.86
C MET A 306 11.89 11.93 -17.40
N GLN A 307 11.71 10.65 -17.05
CA GLN A 307 12.55 9.58 -17.56
C GLN A 307 12.29 9.24 -19.02
N ILE A 308 11.02 9.17 -19.43
CA ILE A 308 10.67 9.02 -20.85
C ILE A 308 11.29 10.17 -21.63
N GLN A 309 11.21 11.41 -21.12
CA GLN A 309 11.83 12.57 -21.77
C GLN A 309 13.35 12.44 -21.86
N LYS A 310 14.02 11.98 -20.80
CA LYS A 310 15.47 11.76 -20.79
C LYS A 310 15.88 10.69 -21.80
N GLN A 311 15.17 9.56 -21.85
CA GLN A 311 15.40 8.47 -22.81
C GLN A 311 15.19 8.95 -24.26
N LEU A 312 14.12 9.70 -24.52
CA LEU A 312 13.86 10.27 -25.85
C LEU A 312 14.96 11.26 -26.27
N ARG A 313 15.41 12.14 -25.37
CA ARG A 313 16.54 13.05 -25.65
C ARG A 313 17.82 12.29 -25.99
N GLN A 314 18.14 11.25 -25.23
CA GLN A 314 19.31 10.39 -25.49
C GLN A 314 19.19 9.70 -26.86
N HIS A 315 18.02 9.16 -27.20
CA HIS A 315 17.79 8.50 -28.48
C HIS A 315 17.90 9.47 -29.66
N LEU A 316 17.30 10.66 -29.55
CA LEU A 316 17.38 11.70 -30.57
C LEU A 316 18.82 12.21 -30.76
N GLN A 317 19.61 12.29 -29.69
CA GLN A 317 21.02 12.65 -29.78
C GLN A 317 21.82 11.55 -30.49
N GLN A 318 21.62 10.28 -30.11
CA GLN A 318 22.28 9.14 -30.77
C GLN A 318 21.96 9.06 -32.27
N GLN A 319 20.72 9.35 -32.66
CA GLN A 319 20.34 9.40 -34.08
C GLN A 319 21.07 10.53 -34.80
N LYS A 320 21.15 11.72 -34.23
CA LYS A 320 21.92 12.84 -34.81
C LYS A 320 23.40 12.50 -34.95
N ASP A 321 23.98 11.88 -33.93
CA ASP A 321 25.40 11.50 -33.94
C ASP A 321 25.66 10.44 -35.02
N TYR A 322 24.73 9.48 -35.19
CA TYR A 322 24.78 8.49 -36.26
C TYR A 322 24.66 9.13 -37.66
N ASP A 323 23.68 10.01 -37.85
CA ASP A 323 23.45 10.69 -39.13
C ASP A 323 24.65 11.58 -39.51
N ASN A 324 25.23 12.30 -38.55
CA ASN A 324 26.43 13.11 -38.75
C ASN A 324 27.64 12.23 -39.14
N ALA A 325 27.91 11.14 -38.40
CA ALA A 325 29.01 10.23 -38.69
C ALA A 325 28.88 9.52 -40.05
N ASN A 326 27.66 9.30 -40.53
CA ASN A 326 27.42 8.69 -41.84
C ASN A 326 27.51 9.71 -42.99
N SER A 327 27.15 10.97 -42.72
CA SER A 327 27.33 12.07 -43.68
C SER A 327 28.81 12.39 -43.96
N GLU A 328 29.68 12.28 -42.95
CA GLU A 328 31.14 12.46 -43.09
C GLU A 328 31.84 11.31 -43.84
N ARG A 329 31.22 10.13 -43.97
CA ARG A 329 31.76 8.99 -44.74
C ARG A 329 31.39 8.99 -46.22
N THR A 330 30.52 9.92 -46.62
CA THR A 330 29.97 9.98 -47.99
C THR A 330 30.54 11.16 -48.80
N ILE A 331 31.59 11.82 -48.27
CA ILE A 331 32.36 12.89 -48.91
C ILE A 331 33.77 12.37 -49.17
#